data_AF-A0A222SHL8-F1
#
_entry.id   AF-A0A222SHL8-F1
#
_cell.length_a   1.000
_cell.length_b   1.000
_cell.length_c   1.000
_cell.angle_alpha   90.00
_cell.angle_beta   90.00
_cell.angle_gamma   90.00
#
_symmetry.space_group_name_H-M   'P 1'
#
loop_
_entity.id
_entity.type
_entity.pdbx_description
1 polymer ?
#
loop_
_entity_poly.entity_id
_entity_poly.type
_entity_poly.pdbx_seq_one_letter_code
_entity_poly.pdbx_strand_id
1 'polypeptide(L)'
;MKYGEVGKVIEKYQQRILAIPGVTGLCTGIEKRARAKGFCIIVYCTQRVARGDLADKRLPLELDGVAVEIVRTDDFVAFDD
;
A
#
# COMPACT_ATOMS: atom_id res chain seq x y z
N MET A 1 14.23 0.75 12.92
CA MET A 1 13.71 -0.16 11.88
C MET A 1 14.58 0.00 10.64
N LYS A 2 14.84 -1.06 9.86
CA LYS A 2 15.60 -1.02 8.59
C LYS A 2 14.71 -1.43 7.41
N TYR A 3 15.07 -1.06 6.18
CA TYR A 3 14.36 -1.48 4.95
C TYR A 3 14.12 -3.00 4.86
N GLY A 4 15.09 -3.81 5.28
CA GLY A 4 14.96 -5.27 5.25
C GLY A 4 13.90 -5.85 6.20
N GLU A 5 13.53 -5.12 7.26
CA GLU A 5 12.44 -5.54 8.16
C GLU A 5 11.08 -5.23 7.55
N VAL A 6 10.95 -4.07 6.89
CA VAL A 6 9.75 -3.71 6.12
C VAL A 6 9.51 -4.70 4.98
N GLY A 7 10.58 -5.11 4.28
CA GLY A 7 10.48 -6.11 3.20
C GLY A 7 9.86 -7.44 3.66
N LYS A 8 10.24 -7.93 4.85
CA LYS A 8 9.64 -9.15 5.43
C LYS A 8 8.15 -9.01 5.73
N VAL A 9 7.72 -7.82 6.17
CA VAL A 9 6.30 -7.53 6.40
C VAL A 9 5.54 -7.49 5.07
N ILE A 10 6.12 -6.89 4.03
CA ILE A 10 5.54 -6.93 2.68
C ILE A 10 5.39 -8.37 2.19
N GLU A 11 6.44 -9.19 2.26
CA GLU A 11 6.38 -10.60 1.84
C GLU A 11 5.26 -11.39 2.53
N LYS A 12 5.05 -11.13 3.83
CA LYS A 12 4.00 -11.78 4.64
C LYS A 12 2.59 -11.34 4.24
N TYR A 13 2.37 -10.06 3.92
CA TYR A 13 1.02 -9.51 3.73
C TYR A 13 0.65 -9.20 2.27
N GLN A 14 1.60 -9.23 1.34
CA GLN A 14 1.41 -8.76 -0.05
C GLN A 14 0.19 -9.36 -0.73
N GLN A 15 -0.01 -10.67 -0.64
CA GLN A 15 -1.11 -11.37 -1.32
C GLN A 15 -2.47 -10.87 -0.81
N ARG A 16 -2.57 -10.65 0.50
CA ARG A 16 -3.81 -10.17 1.13
C ARG A 16 -4.09 -8.71 0.79
N ILE A 17 -3.04 -7.88 0.68
CA ILE A 17 -3.19 -6.46 0.37
C ILE A 17 -3.49 -6.26 -1.12
N LEU A 18 -2.79 -6.95 -2.02
CA LEU A 18 -3.04 -6.91 -3.47
C LEU A 18 -4.42 -7.47 -3.84
N ALA A 19 -4.99 -8.35 -3.02
CA ALA A 19 -6.36 -8.83 -3.20
C ALA A 19 -7.43 -7.77 -2.88
N ILE A 20 -7.06 -6.62 -2.30
CA ILE A 20 -8.00 -5.52 -2.03
C ILE A 20 -8.22 -4.75 -3.34
N PRO A 21 -9.45 -4.69 -3.86
CA PRO A 21 -9.79 -3.91 -5.05
C PRO A 21 -9.37 -2.46 -4.92
N GLY A 22 -8.75 -1.99 -5.99
CA GLY A 22 -8.18 -0.66 -6.03
C GLY A 22 -6.71 -0.62 -5.65
N VAL A 23 -6.16 -1.61 -4.94
CA VAL A 23 -4.72 -1.70 -4.72
C VAL A 23 -4.04 -2.14 -6.01
N THR A 24 -3.07 -1.35 -6.46
CA THR A 24 -2.31 -1.61 -7.69
C THR A 24 -0.87 -2.02 -7.43
N GLY A 25 -0.35 -1.76 -6.23
CA GLY A 25 1.02 -2.11 -5.90
C GLY A 25 1.44 -1.77 -4.48
N LEU A 26 2.61 -2.31 -4.11
CA LEU A 26 3.23 -2.20 -2.79
C LEU A 26 4.73 -1.96 -2.96
N CYS A 27 5.31 -1.08 -2.16
CA CYS A 27 6.77 -0.97 -2.06
C CYS A 27 7.21 -0.52 -0.66
N THR A 28 8.52 -0.56 -0.42
CA THR A 28 9.10 0.04 0.79
C THR A 28 9.34 1.53 0.55
N GLY A 29 9.20 2.34 1.59
CA GLY A 29 9.42 3.79 1.50
C GLY A 29 9.79 4.42 2.83
N ILE A 30 9.79 5.76 2.83
CA ILE A 30 10.02 6.60 4.02
C ILE A 30 8.81 7.49 4.19
N GLU A 31 8.24 7.53 5.40
CA GLU A 31 7.07 8.34 5.71
C GLU A 31 7.35 9.81 5.40
N LYS A 32 6.54 10.40 4.51
CA LYS A 32 6.70 11.82 4.17
C LYS A 32 6.05 12.75 5.19
N ARG A 33 5.00 12.28 5.87
CA ARG A 33 4.11 13.11 6.71
C ARG A 33 4.34 12.96 8.22
N ALA A 34 5.12 11.96 8.66
CA ALA A 34 5.36 11.73 10.07
C ALA A 34 6.40 12.72 10.64
N ARG A 35 6.17 13.19 11.88
CA ARG A 35 7.10 14.06 12.63
C ARG A 35 8.48 13.41 12.84
N ALA A 36 8.53 12.07 12.83
CA ALA A 36 9.76 11.29 12.78
C ALA A 36 9.75 10.49 11.47
N LYS A 37 10.77 10.66 10.62
CA LYS A 37 10.88 9.91 9.35
C LYS A 37 11.13 8.43 9.66
N GLY A 38 10.10 7.60 9.51
CA GLY A 38 10.17 6.14 9.66
C GLY A 38 10.19 5.42 8.30
N PHE A 39 10.74 4.20 8.25
CA PHE A 39 10.51 3.31 7.11
C PHE A 39 9.08 2.80 7.15
N CYS A 40 8.41 2.78 6.01
CA CYS A 40 7.00 2.38 5.90
C CYS A 40 6.75 1.52 4.67
N ILE A 41 5.55 0.96 4.62
CA ILE A 41 4.99 0.32 3.43
C ILE A 41 4.19 1.39 2.68
N ILE A 42 4.50 1.59 1.41
CA ILE A 42 3.69 2.43 0.52
C ILE A 42 2.70 1.53 -0.22
N VAL A 43 1.42 1.85 -0.14
CA VAL A 43 0.34 1.17 -0.87
C VAL A 43 -0.20 2.11 -1.93
N TYR A 44 -0.11 1.70 -3.19
CA TYR A 44 -0.68 2.46 -4.30
C TYR A 44 -2.11 2.00 -4.55
N CYS A 45 -3.02 2.97 -4.61
CA CYS A 45 -4.44 2.72 -4.83
C CYS A 45 -4.96 3.57 -5.99
N THR A 46 -5.74 2.99 -6.90
CA THR A 46 -6.51 3.76 -7.87
C THR A 46 -7.70 4.45 -7.21
N GLN A 47 -8.05 5.64 -7.70
CA GLN A 47 -9.25 6.36 -7.24
C GLN A 47 -10.55 5.69 -7.68
N ARG A 48 -10.55 4.94 -8.78
CA ARG A 48 -11.75 4.35 -9.36
C ARG A 48 -11.73 2.83 -9.19
N VAL A 49 -12.50 2.36 -8.20
CA VAL A 49 -12.75 0.94 -7.97
C VAL A 49 -14.20 0.67 -8.31
N ALA A 50 -14.47 -0.33 -9.16
CA ALA A 50 -15.85 -0.79 -9.40
C ALA A 50 -16.50 -1.18 -8.06
N ARG A 51 -17.75 -0.73 -7.84
CA ARG A 51 -18.47 -0.96 -6.57
C ARG A 51 -18.67 -2.45 -6.30
N GLY A 52 -18.48 -2.88 -5.05
CA GLY A 52 -18.73 -4.23 -4.54
C GLY A 52 -18.30 -4.38 -3.07
N ASP A 53 -18.56 -5.54 -2.43
CA ASP A 53 -18.32 -5.82 -0.99
C ASP A 53 -16.89 -5.54 -0.48
N LEU A 54 -15.96 -5.44 -1.40
CA LEU A 54 -14.55 -5.21 -1.14
C LEU A 54 -14.16 -3.72 -1.10
N ALA A 55 -14.97 -2.81 -1.66
CA ALA A 55 -14.71 -1.37 -1.67
C ALA A 55 -14.80 -0.74 -0.27
N ASP A 56 -15.54 -1.38 0.64
CA ASP A 56 -15.68 -0.94 2.03
C ASP A 56 -14.56 -1.46 2.95
N LYS A 57 -13.67 -2.33 2.42
CA LYS A 57 -12.52 -2.80 3.19
C LYS A 57 -11.49 -1.69 3.31
N ARG A 58 -11.26 -1.25 4.54
CA ARG A 58 -10.21 -0.28 4.86
C ARG A 58 -8.85 -0.96 4.83
N LEU A 59 -7.90 -0.33 4.15
CA LEU A 59 -6.49 -0.69 4.29
C LEU A 59 -6.03 -0.43 5.72
N PRO A 60 -5.27 -1.35 6.33
CA PRO A 60 -4.66 -1.12 7.62
C PRO A 60 -3.64 0.03 7.51
N LEU A 61 -3.61 0.90 8.51
CA LEU A 61 -2.64 2.00 8.60
C LEU A 61 -1.31 1.56 9.23
N GLU A 62 -1.26 0.33 9.75
CA GLU A 62 -0.08 -0.28 10.35
C GLU A 62 -0.13 -1.80 10.18
N LEU A 63 1.02 -2.43 9.94
CA LEU A 63 1.18 -3.88 9.81
C LEU A 63 2.42 -4.32 10.60
N ASP A 64 2.23 -5.18 11.60
CA ASP A 64 3.30 -5.67 12.48
C ASP A 64 4.24 -4.55 13.01
N GLY A 65 3.66 -3.41 13.42
CA GLY A 65 4.43 -2.26 13.91
C GLY A 65 5.03 -1.37 12.82
N VAL A 66 4.80 -1.68 11.54
CA VAL A 66 5.27 -0.89 10.39
C VAL A 66 4.13 -0.02 9.87
N ALA A 67 4.37 1.29 9.82
CA ALA A 67 3.40 2.24 9.28
C ALA A 67 3.09 1.96 7.79
N VAL A 68 1.85 2.23 7.40
CA VAL A 68 1.36 2.09 6.03
C VAL A 68 0.95 3.46 5.48
N GLU A 69 1.65 3.94 4.46
CA GLU A 69 1.32 5.16 3.73
C GLU A 69 0.50 4.81 2.49
N ILE A 70 -0.70 5.38 2.38
CA ILE A 70 -1.58 5.16 1.23
C ILE A 70 -1.42 6.31 0.24
N VAL A 71 -1.00 5.98 -0.98
CA VAL A 71 -0.87 6.91 -2.10
C VAL A 71 -1.99 6.64 -3.08
N ARG A 72 -2.85 7.63 -3.29
CA ARG A 72 -3.88 7.57 -4.34
C ARG A 72 -3.26 8.00 -5.66
N THR A 73 -3.31 7.13 -6.66
CA THR A 73 -2.89 7.41 -8.03
C THR A 73 -4.13 7.69 -8.89
N ASP A 74 -4.01 8.59 -9.86
CA ASP A 74 -5.03 8.78 -10.89
C ASP A 74 -5.09 7.56 -11.84
N ASP A 75 -6.07 7.56 -12.75
CA ASP A 75 -6.30 6.48 -13.71
C ASP A 75 -5.01 6.15 -14.48
N PHE A 76 -4.63 4.88 -14.46
CA PHE A 76 -3.42 4.34 -15.07
C PHE A 76 -3.44 4.54 -16.60
N VAL A 77 -2.31 4.97 -17.16
CA VAL A 77 -2.00 4.74 -18.58
C VAL A 77 -1.49 3.31 -18.66
N ALA A 78 -2.35 2.37 -19.08
CA ALA A 78 -1.86 1.10 -19.57
C ALA A 78 -1.01 1.40 -20.81
N PHE A 79 0.28 1.05 -20.78
CA PHE A 79 1.07 0.96 -22.01
C PHE A 79 0.68 -0.39 -22.65
N ASP A 80 -0.03 -0.33 -23.77
CA ASP A 80 -0.19 -1.47 -24.68
C ASP A 80 1.13 -1.66 -25.46
N ASP A 81 1.61 -2.90 -25.52
CA ASP A 81 2.64 -3.34 -26.48
C ASP A 81 2.07 -3.43 -27.91
#